data_AF-A0A550C427-F1
#
_entry.id   AF-A0A550C427-F1
#
_cell.length_a   1.000
_cell.length_b   1.000
_cell.length_c   1.000
_cell.angle_alpha   90.00
_cell.angle_beta   90.00
_cell.angle_gamma   90.00
#
_symmetry.space_group_name_H-M   'P 1'
#
loop_
_entity.id
_entity.type
_entity.pdbx_description
1 polymer ?
#
loop_
_entity_poly.entity_id
_entity_poly.type
_entity_poly.pdbx_seq_one_letter_code
_entity_poly.pdbx_strand_id
1 'polypeptide(L)'
;MPDPRDPEQEEGQRKSRESHAPPLKPPKRMTSRIASIPTPPAEYRSDSTRCWHFGYPMSMPQCKQFLEKYRSTAPLDDENDRNVLPDVCACARKWSGWPGIRLVLVEPMGDTPLPEWESATRVYADQHAVSLFMIISTKNSWFYDHRPYQSELDTLTSMFGKEPRWMRDATEKKDFKMYGIEL
;
A
#
# COMPACT_ATOMS: atom_id res chain seq x y z
N MET A 1 78.21 11.81 26.04
CA MET A 1 76.90 11.22 25.73
C MET A 1 75.86 12.20 26.22
N PRO A 2 75.37 13.11 25.37
CA PRO A 2 74.43 14.16 25.76
C PRO A 2 72.96 13.75 25.56
N ASP A 3 72.16 14.25 26.49
CA ASP A 3 70.71 14.19 26.68
C ASP A 3 69.89 14.58 25.43
N PRO A 4 68.75 13.91 25.12
CA PRO A 4 67.88 14.29 24.03
C PRO A 4 66.86 15.35 24.47
N ARG A 5 67.18 16.59 24.07
CA ARG A 5 66.29 17.70 23.63
C ARG A 5 64.77 17.45 23.69
N ASP A 6 64.11 18.26 24.52
CA ASP A 6 62.73 18.71 24.39
C ASP A 6 62.48 19.43 23.04
N PRO A 7 61.28 19.27 22.46
CA PRO A 7 60.71 20.24 21.54
C PRO A 7 59.44 20.86 22.13
N GLU A 8 59.54 22.12 22.56
CA GLU A 8 58.42 23.07 22.52
C GLU A 8 58.12 23.40 21.05
N GLN A 9 56.87 23.17 20.62
CA GLN A 9 56.23 23.78 19.45
C GLN A 9 54.81 24.15 19.90
N GLU A 10 54.47 25.43 20.04
CA GLU A 10 53.98 26.34 18.99
C GLU A 10 52.60 25.97 18.42
N GLU A 11 51.79 27.02 18.26
CA GLU A 11 50.50 27.11 17.54
C GLU A 11 49.25 26.56 18.27
N GLY A 12 48.13 27.27 18.34
CA GLY A 12 47.72 28.48 17.66
C GLY A 12 46.27 28.79 18.03
N GLN A 13 45.99 30.08 18.15
CA GLN A 13 44.69 30.68 18.42
C GLN A 13 43.56 30.05 17.59
N ARG A 14 42.54 29.51 18.26
CA ARG A 14 41.21 29.31 17.65
C ARG A 14 40.26 30.40 18.12
N LYS A 15 40.28 31.50 17.37
CA LYS A 15 39.27 32.55 17.39
C LYS A 15 37.91 31.94 17.04
N SER A 16 36.96 32.18 17.93
CA SER A 16 35.52 32.09 17.75
C SER A 16 35.05 32.74 16.45
N ARG A 17 34.43 31.96 15.57
CA ARG A 17 33.62 32.44 14.46
C ARG A 17 32.18 31.98 14.67
N GLU A 18 31.38 32.85 15.27
CA GLU A 18 29.93 32.83 15.11
C GLU A 18 29.61 32.83 13.62
N SER A 19 29.02 31.73 13.17
CA SER A 19 28.54 31.58 11.81
C SER A 19 27.09 32.05 11.78
N HIS A 20 26.87 33.29 11.37
CA HIS A 20 25.56 33.74 10.89
C HIS A 20 25.18 32.90 9.66
N ALA A 21 24.43 31.82 9.89
CA ALA A 21 23.77 31.10 8.82
C ALA A 21 22.67 32.00 8.22
N PRO A 22 22.62 32.17 6.89
CA PRO A 22 21.54 32.90 6.25
C PRO A 22 20.20 32.18 6.50
N PRO A 23 19.07 32.90 6.61
CA PRO A 23 17.78 32.26 6.81
C PRO A 23 17.48 31.36 5.62
N LEU A 24 17.33 30.07 5.89
CA LEU A 24 16.88 29.07 4.93
C LEU A 24 15.49 29.48 4.45
N LYS A 25 15.42 30.06 3.24
CA LYS A 25 14.15 30.17 2.52
C LYS A 25 13.56 28.76 2.42
N PRO A 26 12.28 28.55 2.75
CA PRO A 26 11.68 27.22 2.63
C PRO A 26 11.82 26.77 1.18
N PRO A 27 12.36 25.56 0.93
CA PRO A 27 12.47 25.06 -0.42
C PRO A 27 11.08 24.97 -1.05
N LYS A 28 10.96 25.47 -2.29
CA LYS A 28 9.80 25.21 -3.15
C LYS A 28 9.52 23.70 -3.14
N ARG A 29 8.30 23.30 -2.77
CA ARG A 29 7.82 21.91 -2.73
C ARG A 29 8.18 21.17 -4.04
N MET A 30 9.23 20.37 -4.00
CA MET A 30 9.33 19.15 -4.81
C MET A 30 8.78 18.03 -3.94
N THR A 31 7.47 17.77 -4.06
CA THR A 31 6.82 16.67 -3.34
C THR A 31 7.41 15.34 -3.82
N SER A 32 7.81 14.50 -2.87
CA SER A 32 8.37 13.18 -3.08
C SER A 32 7.52 12.35 -4.04
N ARG A 33 8.17 11.69 -5.01
CA ARG A 33 7.51 10.96 -6.11
C ARG A 33 6.64 9.79 -5.64
N ILE A 34 7.03 9.10 -4.56
CA ILE A 34 6.38 7.87 -4.05
C ILE A 34 5.29 8.22 -3.03
N ALA A 35 4.18 7.47 -3.03
CA ALA A 35 3.08 7.67 -2.09
C ALA A 35 3.50 7.41 -0.63
N SER A 36 3.00 8.24 0.28
CA SER A 36 3.18 8.03 1.72
C SER A 36 2.19 7.00 2.23
N ILE A 37 2.68 5.81 2.58
CA ILE A 37 1.87 4.68 3.03
C ILE A 37 2.07 4.50 4.54
N PRO A 38 1.01 4.40 5.35
CA PRO A 38 1.13 4.20 6.78
C PRO A 38 1.81 2.87 7.10
N THR A 39 2.49 2.80 8.24
CA THR A 39 3.08 1.54 8.73
C THR A 39 1.94 0.55 9.04
N PRO A 40 2.08 -0.75 8.74
CA PRO A 40 1.09 -1.75 9.13
C PRO A 40 0.93 -1.81 10.66
N PRO A 41 -0.22 -2.31 11.16
CA PRO A 41 -0.46 -2.48 12.59
C PRO A 41 0.63 -3.31 13.29
N ALA A 42 0.84 -3.08 14.58
CA ALA A 42 1.95 -3.69 15.33
C ALA A 42 1.89 -5.23 15.32
N GLU A 43 0.68 -5.78 15.26
CA GLU A 43 0.37 -7.21 15.20
C GLU A 43 1.05 -7.89 14.01
N TYR A 44 1.30 -7.15 12.91
CA TYR A 44 2.06 -7.66 11.76
C TYR A 44 3.44 -8.21 12.16
N ARG A 45 4.13 -7.58 13.12
CA ARG A 45 5.47 -8.01 13.54
C ARG A 45 5.44 -9.29 14.37
N SER A 46 4.35 -9.51 15.11
CA SER A 46 4.15 -10.71 15.94
C SER A 46 3.51 -11.87 15.18
N ASP A 47 2.73 -11.59 14.14
CA ASP A 47 2.01 -12.59 13.36
C ASP A 47 2.87 -13.11 12.20
N SER A 48 3.56 -14.22 12.46
CA SER A 48 4.35 -14.89 11.44
C SER A 48 3.50 -15.68 10.44
N THR A 49 2.21 -15.92 10.70
CA THR A 49 1.38 -16.85 9.90
C THR A 49 0.54 -16.14 8.85
N ARG A 50 0.16 -14.87 9.04
CA ARG A 50 -0.69 -14.12 8.10
C ARG A 50 -0.07 -12.85 7.56
N CYS A 51 -0.48 -12.47 6.35
CA CYS A 51 -0.07 -11.22 5.73
C CYS A 51 -0.97 -10.07 6.17
N TRP A 52 -0.45 -8.86 6.03
CA TRP A 52 -1.24 -7.65 6.04
C TRP A 52 -1.19 -7.02 4.66
N HIS A 53 -2.32 -6.47 4.25
CA HIS A 53 -2.53 -5.90 2.92
C HIS A 53 -3.10 -4.50 3.07
N PHE A 54 -2.54 -3.55 2.32
CA PHE A 54 -3.03 -2.19 2.25
C PHE A 54 -3.81 -2.02 0.96
N GLY A 55 -5.05 -1.56 1.05
CA GLY A 55 -5.91 -1.41 -0.11
C GLY A 55 -7.33 -0.98 0.22
N TYR A 56 -8.23 -1.18 -0.75
CA TYR A 56 -9.62 -0.73 -0.68
C TYR A 56 -10.55 -1.93 -0.48
N PRO A 57 -11.11 -2.14 0.72
CA PRO A 57 -12.08 -3.20 0.90
C PRO A 57 -13.36 -2.81 0.19
N MET A 58 -14.00 -3.73 -0.51
CA MET A 58 -15.30 -3.46 -1.13
C MET A 58 -16.26 -4.63 -1.00
N SER A 59 -17.53 -4.30 -0.77
CA SER A 59 -18.63 -5.24 -0.94
C SER A 59 -18.96 -5.43 -2.43
N MET A 60 -19.69 -6.49 -2.77
CA MET A 60 -20.13 -6.72 -4.15
C MET A 60 -20.98 -5.55 -4.71
N PRO A 61 -21.96 -4.98 -3.98
CA PRO A 61 -22.68 -3.79 -4.44
C PRO A 61 -21.76 -2.60 -4.76
N GLN A 62 -20.74 -2.35 -3.93
CA GLN A 62 -19.75 -1.29 -4.20
C GLN A 62 -18.95 -1.58 -5.47
N CYS A 63 -18.63 -2.85 -5.74
CA CYS A 63 -17.93 -3.23 -6.98
C CYS A 63 -18.77 -2.96 -8.22
N LYS A 64 -20.07 -3.27 -8.18
CA LYS A 64 -20.99 -2.99 -9.29
C LYS A 64 -21.08 -1.48 -9.55
N GLN A 65 -21.30 -0.68 -8.50
CA GLN A 65 -21.34 0.79 -8.60
C GLN A 65 -20.03 1.38 -9.13
N PHE A 66 -18.88 0.85 -8.71
CA PHE A 66 -17.58 1.25 -9.23
C PHE A 66 -17.49 1.02 -10.75
N LEU A 67 -17.92 -0.16 -11.23
CA LEU A 67 -17.89 -0.48 -12.65
C LEU A 67 -18.88 0.36 -13.45
N GLU A 68 -20.09 0.59 -12.95
CA GLU A 68 -21.06 1.49 -13.58
C GLU A 68 -20.46 2.88 -13.82
N LYS A 69 -19.63 3.36 -12.89
CA LYS A 69 -19.00 4.69 -12.98
C LYS A 69 -17.78 4.74 -13.89
N TYR A 70 -16.93 3.71 -13.92
CA TYR A 70 -15.60 3.79 -14.55
C TYR A 70 -15.37 2.82 -15.72
N ARG A 71 -16.28 1.88 -15.99
CA ARG A 71 -16.16 0.97 -17.13
C ARG A 71 -16.53 1.74 -18.41
N SER A 72 -15.63 1.73 -19.39
CA SER A 72 -15.81 2.52 -20.62
C SER A 72 -16.66 1.84 -21.71
N THR A 73 -17.02 0.57 -21.55
CA THR A 73 -17.66 -0.21 -22.63
C THR A 73 -18.67 -1.23 -22.10
N ALA A 74 -19.86 -1.17 -22.72
CA ALA A 74 -21.08 -1.98 -22.59
C ALA A 74 -21.74 -2.01 -21.19
N PRO A 75 -23.09 -2.02 -21.12
CA PRO A 75 -23.82 -2.29 -19.88
C PRO A 75 -23.34 -3.59 -19.23
N LEU A 76 -23.49 -3.71 -17.91
CA LEU A 76 -23.35 -4.97 -17.19
C LEU A 76 -24.53 -5.89 -17.57
N ASP A 77 -24.58 -6.33 -18.83
CA ASP A 77 -25.62 -7.22 -19.38
C ASP A 77 -25.29 -8.71 -19.17
N ASP A 78 -24.21 -9.02 -18.47
CA ASP A 78 -23.87 -10.39 -18.09
C ASP A 78 -24.49 -10.67 -16.72
N GLU A 79 -25.58 -11.46 -16.68
CA GLU A 79 -26.19 -11.97 -15.44
C GLU A 79 -25.18 -12.75 -14.57
N ASN A 80 -23.99 -13.08 -15.11
CA ASN A 80 -22.88 -13.61 -14.33
C ASN A 80 -22.08 -12.49 -13.64
N ASP A 81 -22.33 -12.32 -12.34
CA ASP A 81 -21.48 -11.60 -11.38
C ASP A 81 -20.01 -12.08 -11.33
N ARG A 82 -19.65 -13.10 -12.11
CA ARG A 82 -18.31 -13.73 -12.15
C ARG A 82 -17.20 -12.76 -12.53
N ASN A 83 -17.48 -11.75 -13.35
CA ASN A 83 -16.46 -10.84 -13.87
C ASN A 83 -16.31 -9.54 -13.08
N VAL A 84 -17.17 -9.30 -12.08
CA VAL A 84 -17.21 -8.02 -11.35
C VAL A 84 -15.87 -7.71 -10.66
N LEU A 85 -15.32 -8.65 -9.87
CA LEU A 85 -14.08 -8.39 -9.13
C LEU A 85 -12.84 -8.24 -10.05
N PRO A 86 -12.61 -9.12 -11.05
CA PRO A 86 -11.55 -8.92 -12.03
C PRO A 86 -11.66 -7.60 -12.80
N ASP A 87 -12.88 -7.20 -13.19
CA ASP A 87 -13.11 -5.98 -13.95
C ASP A 87 -12.79 -4.73 -13.11
N VAL A 88 -13.07 -4.73 -11.81
CA VAL A 88 -12.68 -3.63 -10.91
C VAL A 88 -11.16 -3.51 -10.88
N CYS A 89 -10.43 -4.63 -10.75
CA CYS A 89 -8.96 -4.61 -10.82
C CYS A 89 -8.48 -4.02 -12.14
N ALA A 90 -9.02 -4.48 -13.28
CA ALA A 90 -8.63 -4.03 -14.61
C ALA A 90 -8.89 -2.53 -14.79
N CYS A 91 -10.07 -2.05 -14.40
CA CYS A 91 -10.44 -0.64 -14.45
C CYS A 91 -9.53 0.21 -13.56
N ALA A 92 -9.33 -0.18 -12.30
CA ALA A 92 -8.49 0.56 -11.37
C ALA A 92 -7.04 0.65 -11.88
N ARG A 93 -6.46 -0.43 -12.44
CA ARG A 93 -5.11 -0.40 -13.03
C ARG A 93 -5.04 0.53 -14.23
N LYS A 94 -6.02 0.45 -15.13
CA LYS A 94 -6.07 1.27 -16.35
C LYS A 94 -6.12 2.77 -16.03
N TRP A 95 -6.98 3.16 -15.09
CA TRP A 95 -7.22 4.57 -14.78
C TRP A 95 -6.16 5.19 -13.87
N SER A 96 -5.65 4.42 -12.89
CA SER A 96 -4.60 4.92 -11.99
C SER A 96 -3.21 4.87 -12.61
N GLY A 97 -2.99 4.02 -13.63
CA GLY A 97 -1.65 3.72 -14.13
C GLY A 97 -0.86 2.76 -13.24
N TRP A 98 -1.38 2.37 -12.07
CA TRP A 98 -0.69 1.48 -11.14
C TRP A 98 -0.97 0.00 -11.48
N PRO A 99 0.00 -0.78 -11.99
CA PRO A 99 -0.23 -2.17 -12.40
C PRO A 99 -0.29 -3.13 -11.20
N GLY A 100 0.12 -2.70 -10.00
CA GLY A 100 0.26 -3.55 -8.81
C GLY A 100 -1.04 -3.89 -8.09
N ILE A 101 -2.19 -3.39 -8.54
CA ILE A 101 -3.48 -3.69 -7.89
C ILE A 101 -3.78 -5.18 -7.98
N ARG A 102 -4.13 -5.85 -6.89
CA ARG A 102 -4.51 -7.27 -6.85
C ARG A 102 -5.76 -7.47 -5.99
N LEU A 103 -6.59 -8.45 -6.37
CA LEU A 103 -7.65 -8.93 -5.50
C LEU A 103 -7.07 -9.92 -4.49
N VAL A 104 -7.33 -9.68 -3.20
CA VAL A 104 -7.08 -10.65 -2.13
C VAL A 104 -8.29 -10.72 -1.20
N LEU A 105 -8.33 -11.77 -0.39
CA LEU A 105 -9.37 -11.96 0.61
C LEU A 105 -8.83 -11.62 1.98
N VAL A 106 -9.55 -10.77 2.73
CA VAL A 106 -9.16 -10.33 4.07
C VAL A 106 -10.23 -10.64 5.08
N GLU A 107 -9.84 -10.69 6.34
CA GLU A 107 -10.77 -10.89 7.44
C GLU A 107 -11.77 -9.73 7.56
N PRO A 108 -13.02 -10.00 7.97
CA PRO A 108 -13.97 -8.94 8.27
C PRO A 108 -13.51 -8.14 9.50
N MET A 109 -13.74 -6.84 9.46
CA MET A 109 -13.58 -5.91 10.58
C MET A 109 -14.94 -5.38 11.03
N GLY A 110 -14.98 -4.66 12.16
CA GLY A 110 -16.23 -4.13 12.70
C GLY A 110 -17.03 -3.25 11.74
N ASP A 111 -16.37 -2.59 10.79
CA ASP A 111 -16.99 -1.73 9.77
C ASP A 111 -17.11 -2.38 8.37
N THR A 112 -16.71 -3.64 8.25
CA THR A 112 -16.99 -4.49 7.08
C THR A 112 -17.64 -5.79 7.54
N PRO A 113 -18.84 -5.72 8.14
CA PRO A 113 -19.50 -6.88 8.71
C PRO A 113 -20.00 -7.85 7.63
N LEU A 114 -20.06 -9.13 7.98
CA LEU A 114 -20.70 -10.16 7.16
C LEU A 114 -22.16 -10.31 7.58
N PRO A 115 -23.09 -10.67 6.66
CA PRO A 115 -22.83 -11.11 5.27
C PRO A 115 -22.72 -9.99 4.23
N GLU A 116 -22.97 -8.73 4.60
CA GLU A 116 -23.06 -7.60 3.65
C GLU A 116 -21.77 -7.35 2.86
N TRP A 117 -20.62 -7.61 3.48
CA TRP A 117 -19.30 -7.45 2.88
C TRP A 117 -18.68 -8.77 2.40
N GLU A 118 -19.46 -9.84 2.38
CA GLU A 118 -18.95 -11.14 1.98
C GLU A 118 -18.51 -11.14 0.51
N SER A 119 -17.30 -11.64 0.28
CA SER A 119 -16.76 -11.78 -1.06
C SER A 119 -17.53 -12.84 -1.83
N ALA A 120 -17.78 -12.56 -3.12
CA ALA A 120 -18.24 -13.58 -4.06
C ALA A 120 -17.16 -14.63 -4.40
N THR A 121 -15.90 -14.39 -3.98
CA THR A 121 -14.79 -15.34 -4.15
C THR A 121 -14.48 -16.02 -2.82
N ARG A 122 -14.32 -17.34 -2.86
CA ARG A 122 -13.88 -18.15 -1.73
C ARG A 122 -12.72 -19.06 -2.16
N VAL A 123 -11.69 -19.18 -1.33
CA VAL A 123 -10.60 -20.15 -1.51
C VAL A 123 -10.99 -21.49 -0.88
N TYR A 124 -11.66 -21.45 0.28
CA TYR A 124 -12.17 -22.63 1.00
C TYR A 124 -13.68 -22.55 1.21
N ALA A 125 -14.35 -23.69 1.32
CA ALA A 125 -15.82 -23.76 1.39
C ALA A 125 -16.40 -23.01 2.61
N ASP A 126 -15.69 -23.05 3.74
CA ASP A 126 -15.99 -22.42 5.02
C ASP A 126 -15.33 -21.04 5.19
N GLN A 127 -14.62 -20.55 4.17
CA GLN A 127 -13.97 -19.26 4.24
C GLN A 127 -14.99 -18.13 4.07
N HIS A 128 -15.07 -17.31 5.11
CA HIS A 128 -15.81 -16.06 5.12
C HIS A 128 -14.81 -14.90 5.10
N ALA A 129 -14.85 -14.09 4.06
CA ALA A 129 -13.87 -13.03 3.83
C ALA A 129 -14.46 -11.84 3.09
N VAL A 130 -13.74 -10.72 3.13
CA VAL A 130 -14.04 -9.48 2.42
C VAL A 130 -13.08 -9.34 1.23
N SER A 131 -13.58 -8.87 0.09
CA SER A 131 -12.74 -8.53 -1.06
C SER A 131 -11.92 -7.27 -0.77
N LEU A 132 -10.60 -7.36 -0.93
CA LEU A 132 -9.69 -6.22 -0.85
C LEU A 132 -8.98 -6.02 -2.19
N PHE A 133 -9.09 -4.82 -2.75
CA PHE A 133 -8.25 -4.37 -3.86
C PHE A 133 -6.93 -3.84 -3.29
N MET A 134 -6.00 -4.76 -3.08
CA MET A 134 -4.70 -4.52 -2.47
C MET A 134 -3.78 -3.76 -3.44
N ILE A 135 -3.09 -2.76 -2.89
CA ILE A 135 -2.03 -2.01 -3.57
C ILE A 135 -0.64 -2.35 -3.01
N ILE A 136 -0.55 -2.72 -1.73
CA ILE A 136 0.69 -3.12 -1.06
C ILE A 136 0.42 -4.32 -0.17
N SER A 137 1.38 -5.23 -0.11
CA SER A 137 1.34 -6.39 0.78
C SER A 137 2.61 -6.52 1.60
N THR A 138 2.48 -6.97 2.84
CA THR A 138 3.62 -7.38 3.64
C THR A 138 4.28 -8.68 3.18
N LYS A 139 3.67 -9.41 2.25
CA LYS A 139 4.12 -10.72 1.79
C LYS A 139 5.37 -10.66 0.93
N ASN A 140 5.50 -9.62 0.10
CA ASN A 140 6.58 -9.51 -0.88
C ASN A 140 7.19 -8.10 -0.83
N SER A 141 8.52 -8.05 -0.78
CA SER A 141 9.28 -6.80 -0.83
C SER A 141 9.01 -6.01 -2.10
N TRP A 142 8.69 -6.66 -3.22
CA TRP A 142 8.36 -6.00 -4.49
C TRP A 142 7.27 -4.93 -4.33
N PHE A 143 6.21 -5.20 -3.56
CA PHE A 143 5.13 -4.22 -3.32
C PHE A 143 5.58 -3.04 -2.44
N TYR A 144 6.62 -3.22 -1.63
CA TYR A 144 7.24 -2.12 -0.87
C TYR A 144 8.29 -1.36 -1.68
N ASP A 145 8.98 -2.04 -2.58
CA ASP A 145 10.01 -1.45 -3.44
C ASP A 145 9.38 -0.68 -4.60
N HIS A 146 8.25 -1.18 -5.10
CA HIS A 146 7.44 -0.60 -6.18
C HIS A 146 6.12 -0.15 -5.57
N ARG A 147 6.16 0.88 -4.73
CA ARG A 147 4.93 1.53 -4.24
C ARG A 147 4.37 2.44 -5.33
N PRO A 148 3.04 2.66 -5.36
CA PRO A 148 2.46 3.65 -6.26
C PRO A 148 3.07 5.03 -5.99
N TYR A 149 3.10 5.86 -7.03
CA TYR A 149 3.33 7.28 -6.86
C TYR A 149 2.15 7.95 -6.16
N GLN A 150 2.38 9.09 -5.52
CA GLN A 150 1.30 9.78 -4.78
C GLN A 150 0.12 10.12 -5.72
N SER A 151 0.41 10.54 -6.96
CA SER A 151 -0.64 10.82 -7.95
C SER A 151 -1.49 9.60 -8.30
N GLU A 152 -0.88 8.41 -8.37
CA GLU A 152 -1.59 7.16 -8.67
C GLU A 152 -2.48 6.77 -7.48
N LEU A 153 -1.96 6.94 -6.24
CA LEU A 153 -2.72 6.73 -5.02
C LEU A 153 -3.89 7.71 -4.89
N ASP A 154 -3.67 8.98 -5.24
CA ASP A 154 -4.70 10.02 -5.23
C ASP A 154 -5.80 9.69 -6.25
N THR A 155 -5.43 9.23 -7.45
CA THR A 155 -6.38 8.73 -8.45
C THR A 155 -7.18 7.55 -7.92
N LEU A 156 -6.53 6.56 -7.30
CA LEU A 156 -7.23 5.41 -6.73
C LEU A 156 -8.21 5.82 -5.63
N THR A 157 -7.77 6.69 -4.71
CA THR A 157 -8.60 7.18 -3.60
C THR A 157 -9.81 7.94 -4.11
N SER A 158 -9.64 8.77 -5.14
CA SER A 158 -10.74 9.44 -5.85
C SER A 158 -11.68 8.45 -6.53
N MET A 159 -11.13 7.41 -7.17
CA MET A 159 -11.94 6.38 -7.84
C MET A 159 -12.79 5.59 -6.85
N PHE A 160 -12.17 5.05 -5.80
CA PHE A 160 -12.82 4.24 -4.78
C PHE A 160 -13.69 5.04 -3.80
N GLY A 161 -13.52 6.37 -3.74
CA GLY A 161 -14.29 7.27 -2.89
C GLY A 161 -14.02 7.10 -1.39
N LYS A 162 -12.90 6.49 -1.02
CA LYS A 162 -12.48 6.22 0.36
C LYS A 162 -10.96 6.03 0.44
N GLU A 163 -10.41 6.24 1.62
CA GLU A 163 -9.00 5.98 1.89
C GLU A 163 -8.70 4.46 1.92
N PRO A 164 -7.52 4.02 1.44
CA PRO A 164 -7.07 2.65 1.63
C PRO A 164 -6.66 2.42 3.08
N ARG A 165 -6.70 1.16 3.51
CA ARG A 165 -6.35 0.77 4.88
C ARG A 165 -5.69 -0.61 4.94
N TRP A 166 -5.04 -0.87 6.06
CA TRP A 166 -4.45 -2.16 6.36
C TRP A 166 -5.52 -3.14 6.84
N MET A 167 -5.56 -4.33 6.23
CA MET A 167 -6.40 -5.44 6.64
C MET A 167 -5.60 -6.75 6.62
N ARG A 168 -5.92 -7.65 7.55
CA ARG A 168 -5.25 -8.95 7.69
C ARG A 168 -5.82 -9.95 6.69
N ASP A 169 -4.94 -10.73 6.09
CA ASP A 169 -5.28 -11.79 5.16
C ASP A 169 -6.24 -12.82 5.79
N ALA A 170 -7.25 -13.26 5.03
CA ALA A 170 -8.17 -14.32 5.43
C ALA A 170 -7.54 -15.73 5.31
N THR A 171 -6.37 -15.83 4.68
CA THR A 171 -5.60 -17.06 4.49
C THR A 171 -4.24 -16.98 5.16
N GLU A 172 -3.63 -18.15 5.40
CA GLU A 172 -2.26 -18.23 5.88
C GLU A 172 -1.25 -17.92 4.76
N LYS A 173 -0.06 -17.42 5.15
CA LYS A 173 1.06 -17.05 4.26
C LYS A 173 1.46 -18.13 3.27
N LYS A 174 1.26 -19.40 3.63
CA LYS A 174 1.62 -20.57 2.81
C LYS A 174 0.70 -20.69 1.58
N ASP A 175 -0.52 -20.17 1.67
CA ASP A 175 -1.57 -20.31 0.66
C ASP A 175 -1.68 -19.09 -0.25
N PHE A 176 -0.80 -18.10 -0.10
CA PHE A 176 -0.85 -16.86 -0.88
C PHE A 176 -0.78 -17.07 -2.41
N LYS A 177 -0.15 -18.16 -2.86
CA LYS A 177 -0.11 -18.54 -4.28
C LYS A 177 -1.51 -18.79 -4.87
N MET A 178 -2.51 -19.11 -4.03
CA MET A 178 -3.88 -19.36 -4.46
C MET A 178 -4.58 -18.11 -5.01
N TYR A 179 -4.06 -16.92 -4.74
CA TYR A 179 -4.53 -15.68 -5.38
C TYR A 179 -4.10 -15.53 -6.85
N GLY A 180 -3.38 -16.52 -7.42
CA GLY A 180 -2.81 -16.42 -8.77
C GLY A 180 -1.72 -15.36 -8.88
N ILE A 181 -1.14 -14.96 -7.74
CA ILE A 181 -0.04 -14.01 -7.67
C ILE A 181 1.27 -14.81 -7.72
N GLU A 182 1.73 -15.09 -8.94
CA GLU A 182 3.12 -15.47 -9.19
C GLU A 182 3.92 -14.16 -9.33
N LEU A 183 4.96 -14.01 -8.51
CA LEU A 183 5.89 -12.86 -8.53
C LEU A 183 7.24 -13.35 -9.04
#